data_AF-A0A2V9PKH0-F1
#
_entry.id   AF-A0A2V9PKH0-F1
#
_cell.length_a   1.000
_cell.length_b   1.000
_cell.length_c   1.000
_cell.angle_alpha   90.00
_cell.angle_beta   90.00
_cell.angle_gamma   90.00
#
_symmetry.space_group_name_H-M   'P 1'
#
loop_
_entity.id
_entity.type
_entity.pdbx_description
1 polymer ?
#
loop_
_entity_poly.entity_id
_entity_poly.type
_entity_poly.pdbx_seq_one_letter_code
_entity_poly.pdbx_strand_id
1 'polypeptide(L)'
;MALTDNNPARFWREVIRAYSFPIVMFSFAIIPVLNFTYSGHGGPSWLILPLCFPWVVLRAILKITKGSEESRNWFKTFYKTTLPTYIVLALPSSWAATTSIRATFGLTVSPWKFFAIMVSPFPWWYFT
;
A
#
# COMPACT_ATOMS: atom_id res chain seq x y z
N MET A 1 -28.24 17.95 -3.23
CA MET A 1 -27.69 18.23 -4.58
C MET A 1 -26.35 17.50 -4.69
N ALA A 2 -26.33 16.34 -5.35
CA ALA A 2 -25.15 15.50 -5.44
C ALA A 2 -24.21 16.07 -6.50
N LEU A 3 -23.16 16.78 -6.07
CA LEU A 3 -22.06 17.17 -6.95
C LEU A 3 -21.20 15.92 -7.19
N THR A 4 -21.63 15.10 -8.14
CA THR A 4 -20.75 14.13 -8.81
C THR A 4 -19.76 14.92 -9.65
N ASP A 5 -18.74 15.47 -9.00
CA ASP A 5 -17.50 15.90 -9.66
C ASP A 5 -16.77 14.64 -10.13
N ASN A 6 -17.34 13.99 -11.15
CA ASN A 6 -16.84 12.80 -11.83
C ASN A 6 -15.66 13.20 -12.71
N ASN A 7 -14.64 13.81 -12.12
CA ASN A 7 -13.40 14.12 -12.81
C ASN A 7 -12.45 12.92 -12.67
N PRO A 8 -12.39 11.99 -13.64
CA PRO A 8 -11.54 10.80 -13.55
C PRO A 8 -10.06 11.18 -13.39
N ALA A 9 -9.63 12.30 -13.97
CA ALA A 9 -8.25 12.76 -13.85
C ALA A 9 -7.90 13.21 -12.42
N ARG A 10 -8.87 13.76 -11.66
CA ARG A 10 -8.68 14.06 -10.24
C ARG A 10 -8.59 12.79 -9.41
N PHE A 11 -9.48 11.83 -9.66
CA PHE A 11 -9.49 10.54 -8.96
C PHE A 11 -8.16 9.80 -9.13
N TRP A 12 -7.73 9.56 -10.38
CA TRP A 12 -6.50 8.82 -10.66
C TRP A 12 -5.25 9.49 -10.10
N ARG A 13 -5.20 10.83 -10.15
CA ARG A 13 -4.11 11.60 -9.56
C ARG A 13 -4.00 11.38 -8.05
N GLU A 14 -5.12 11.36 -7.35
CA GLU A 14 -5.13 11.12 -5.90
C GLU A 14 -4.89 9.65 -5.56
N VAL A 15 -5.32 8.70 -6.39
CA VAL A 15 -4.91 7.27 -6.28
C VAL A 15 -3.40 7.15 -6.35
N ILE A 16 -2.77 7.70 -7.40
CA ILE A 16 -1.32 7.65 -7.56
C ILE A 16 -0.62 8.29 -6.35
N ARG A 17 -1.10 9.44 -5.88
CA ARG A 17 -0.49 10.13 -4.72
C ARG A 17 -0.63 9.35 -3.41
N ALA A 18 -1.79 8.74 -3.17
CA ALA A 18 -2.06 8.02 -1.93
C ALA A 18 -1.34 6.67 -1.88
N TYR A 19 -1.31 5.94 -3.02
CA TYR A 19 -0.87 4.56 -3.08
C TYR A 19 0.47 4.34 -3.79
N SER A 20 1.14 5.39 -4.27
CA SER A 20 2.44 5.26 -4.96
C SER A 20 3.46 4.49 -4.15
N PHE A 21 3.57 4.78 -2.85
CA PHE A 21 4.55 4.13 -2.00
C PHE A 21 4.29 2.61 -1.88
N PRO A 22 3.10 2.13 -1.48
CA PRO A 22 2.78 0.70 -1.54
C PRO A 22 2.95 0.07 -2.93
N ILE A 23 2.58 0.78 -4.01
CA ILE A 23 2.74 0.29 -5.39
C ILE A 23 4.22 0.07 -5.73
N VAL A 24 5.09 1.01 -5.37
CA VAL A 24 6.54 0.89 -5.57
C VAL A 24 7.10 -0.28 -4.76
N MET A 25 6.70 -0.43 -3.49
CA MET A 25 7.15 -1.54 -2.65
C MET A 25 6.71 -2.90 -3.22
N PHE A 26 5.46 -3.03 -3.66
CA PHE A 26 5.02 -4.25 -4.35
C PHE A 26 5.77 -4.48 -5.66
N SER A 27 6.04 -3.44 -6.44
CA SER A 27 6.79 -3.54 -7.69
C SER A 27 8.20 -4.07 -7.45
N PHE A 28 8.89 -3.55 -6.42
CA PHE A 28 10.20 -4.07 -6.00
C PHE A 28 10.11 -5.54 -5.58
N ALA A 29 9.08 -5.94 -4.85
CA ALA A 29 8.98 -7.34 -4.40
C ALA A 29 8.60 -8.33 -5.51
N ILE A 30 7.77 -7.90 -6.47
CA ILE A 30 7.22 -8.76 -7.52
C ILE A 30 8.18 -8.91 -8.70
N ILE A 31 8.82 -7.82 -9.14
CA ILE A 31 9.64 -7.83 -10.36
C ILE A 31 10.98 -8.51 -10.07
N PRO A 32 11.32 -9.61 -10.78
CA PRO A 32 12.64 -10.22 -10.70
C PRO A 32 13.73 -9.19 -11.02
N VAL A 33 14.92 -9.34 -10.45
CA VAL A 33 15.97 -8.30 -10.39
C VAL A 33 15.67 -7.26 -9.33
N LEU A 34 14.56 -6.50 -9.40
CA LEU A 34 14.26 -5.44 -8.42
C LEU A 34 14.09 -5.97 -6.99
N ASN A 35 13.64 -7.22 -6.86
CA ASN A 35 13.46 -7.88 -5.58
C ASN A 35 14.77 -8.13 -4.80
N PHE A 36 15.95 -7.81 -5.36
CA PHE A 36 17.23 -7.81 -4.61
C PHE A 36 17.17 -6.97 -3.34
N THR A 37 16.34 -5.92 -3.31
CA THR A 37 16.12 -5.08 -2.13
C THR A 37 15.37 -5.80 -1.00
N TYR A 38 14.80 -6.98 -1.28
CA TYR A 38 14.14 -7.90 -0.34
C TYR A 38 14.98 -9.16 -0.06
N SER A 39 16.30 -9.10 -0.27
CA SER A 39 17.18 -10.23 0.05
C SER A 39 17.13 -10.62 1.53
N GLY A 40 17.44 -11.89 1.81
CA GLY A 40 17.32 -12.52 3.13
C GLY A 40 18.32 -11.99 4.17
N HIS A 41 19.34 -11.26 3.74
CA HIS A 41 20.32 -10.60 4.62
C HIS A 41 19.83 -9.26 5.18
N GLY A 42 18.51 -9.03 5.21
CA GLY A 42 17.95 -7.76 5.67
C GLY A 42 18.02 -6.67 4.61
N GLY A 43 17.64 -7.00 3.37
CA GLY A 43 17.52 -6.02 2.30
C GLY A 43 16.73 -4.77 2.72
N PRO A 44 17.10 -3.58 2.21
CA PRO A 44 16.60 -2.29 2.72
C PRO A 44 15.07 -2.15 2.62
N SER A 45 14.43 -2.85 1.68
CA SER A 45 12.97 -2.81 1.54
C SER A 45 12.24 -3.41 2.74
N TRP A 46 12.83 -4.36 3.48
CA TRP A 46 12.23 -4.92 4.69
C TRP A 46 12.04 -3.88 5.80
N LEU A 47 12.95 -2.89 5.90
CA LEU A 47 12.90 -1.85 6.93
C LEU A 47 11.79 -0.83 6.69
N ILE A 48 11.54 -0.51 5.42
CA ILE A 48 10.55 0.50 5.02
C ILE A 48 9.18 -0.11 4.66
N LEU A 49 9.10 -1.44 4.49
CA LEU A 49 7.85 -2.15 4.21
C LEU A 49 6.72 -1.81 5.19
N PRO A 50 6.96 -1.79 6.52
CA PRO A 50 5.91 -1.51 7.50
C PRO A 50 5.37 -0.07 7.42
N LEU A 51 6.01 0.81 6.65
CA LEU A 51 5.56 2.19 6.45
C LEU A 51 4.48 2.32 5.36
N CYS A 52 4.15 1.24 4.65
CA CYS A 52 3.16 1.27 3.56
C CYS A 52 1.78 1.74 4.02
N PHE A 53 1.22 1.12 5.06
CA PHE A 53 -0.07 1.53 5.59
C PHE A 53 -0.02 2.89 6.31
N PRO A 54 0.96 3.17 7.19
CA PRO A 54 1.13 4.51 7.78
C PRO A 54 1.18 5.64 6.74
N TRP A 55 1.83 5.42 5.60
CA TRP A 55 1.86 6.39 4.51
C TRP A 55 0.45 6.71 3.97
N VAL A 56 -0.35 5.67 3.68
CA VAL A 56 -1.72 5.82 3.18
C VAL A 56 -2.59 6.53 4.22
N VAL A 57 -2.49 6.14 5.49
CA VAL A 57 -3.24 6.74 6.61
C VAL A 57 -2.87 8.21 6.80
N LEU A 58 -1.58 8.55 6.79
CA LEU A 58 -1.12 9.92 6.92
C LEU A 58 -1.69 10.80 5.79
N ARG A 59 -1.65 10.31 4.55
CA ARG A 59 -2.24 11.02 3.40
C ARG A 59 -3.74 11.20 3.56
N ALA A 60 -4.45 10.17 4.04
CA ALA A 60 -5.89 10.24 4.31
C ALA A 60 -6.21 11.30 5.37
N ILE A 61 -5.52 11.27 6.51
CA ILE A 61 -5.69 12.23 7.60
C ILE A 61 -5.43 13.65 7.10
N LEU A 62 -4.32 13.91 6.42
CA LEU A 62 -3.98 15.24 5.92
C LEU A 62 -5.05 15.79 4.97
N LYS A 63 -5.61 14.96 4.09
CA LYS A 63 -6.63 15.38 3.11
C LYS A 63 -8.03 15.53 3.70
N ILE A 64 -8.39 14.73 4.71
CA ILE A 64 -9.69 14.80 5.37
C ILE A 64 -9.72 15.93 6.43
N THR A 65 -8.57 16.30 6.99
CA THR A 65 -8.46 17.36 8.01
C THR A 65 -8.22 18.74 7.43
N LYS A 66 -7.55 18.85 6.27
CA LYS A 66 -7.23 20.14 5.64
C LYS A 66 -8.09 20.36 4.39
N GLY A 67 -8.83 21.47 4.36
CA GLY A 67 -9.60 21.91 3.19
C GLY A 67 -11.03 22.35 3.51
N SER A 68 -11.75 22.78 2.47
CA SER A 68 -13.17 23.12 2.55
C SER A 68 -14.02 21.89 2.90
N GLU A 69 -15.22 22.10 3.44
CA GLU A 69 -16.15 21.01 3.79
C GLU A 69 -16.45 20.09 2.59
N GLU A 70 -16.65 20.68 1.41
CA GLU A 70 -16.86 19.95 0.16
C GLU A 70 -15.67 19.05 -0.19
N SER A 71 -14.43 19.58 -0.10
CA SER A 71 -13.22 18.80 -0.34
C SER A 71 -13.08 17.65 0.67
N ARG A 72 -13.36 17.91 1.94
CA ARG A 72 -13.30 16.90 3.00
C ARG A 72 -14.30 15.78 2.76
N ASN A 73 -15.53 16.10 2.36
CA ASN A 73 -16.57 15.12 2.05
C ASN A 73 -16.18 14.26 0.83
N TRP A 74 -15.60 14.87 -0.22
CA TRP A 74 -15.06 14.13 -1.35
C TRP A 74 -13.96 13.15 -0.92
N PHE A 75 -12.98 13.59 -0.11
CA PHE A 75 -11.90 12.71 0.35
C PHE A 75 -12.38 11.59 1.29
N LYS A 76 -13.38 11.86 2.15
CA LYS A 76 -14.01 10.81 2.96
C LYS A 76 -14.60 9.71 2.08
N THR A 77 -15.36 10.07 1.05
CA THR A 77 -15.93 9.12 0.10
C THR A 77 -14.84 8.39 -0.69
N PHE A 78 -13.83 9.12 -1.18
CA PHE A 78 -12.67 8.56 -1.88
C PHE A 78 -12.00 7.46 -1.05
N TYR A 79 -11.56 7.77 0.18
CA TYR A 79 -10.85 6.80 1.02
C TYR A 79 -11.77 5.69 1.54
N LYS A 80 -13.07 5.95 1.73
CA LYS A 80 -14.05 4.90 2.07
C LYS A 80 -14.12 3.82 0.99
N THR A 81 -13.90 4.17 -0.27
CA THR A 81 -13.88 3.22 -1.39
C THR A 81 -12.48 2.65 -1.62
N THR A 82 -11.45 3.50 -1.74
CA THR A 82 -10.13 3.05 -2.18
C THR A 82 -9.34 2.30 -1.12
N LEU A 83 -9.56 2.58 0.18
CA LEU A 83 -8.83 1.91 1.26
C LEU A 83 -9.20 0.42 1.36
N PRO A 84 -10.49 0.01 1.37
CA PRO A 84 -10.85 -1.41 1.24
C PRO A 84 -10.30 -2.05 -0.03
N THR A 85 -10.37 -1.38 -1.17
CA THR A 85 -9.81 -1.90 -2.44
C THR A 85 -8.32 -2.17 -2.32
N TYR A 86 -7.55 -1.25 -1.72
CA TYR A 86 -6.13 -1.45 -1.46
C TYR A 86 -5.87 -2.68 -0.59
N ILE A 87 -6.62 -2.86 0.50
CA ILE A 87 -6.48 -4.04 1.38
C ILE A 87 -6.77 -5.32 0.60
N VAL A 88 -7.85 -5.36 -0.18
CA VAL A 88 -8.20 -6.54 -0.99
C VAL A 88 -7.12 -6.85 -2.03
N LEU A 89 -6.59 -5.83 -2.73
CA LEU A 89 -5.54 -6.01 -3.74
C LEU A 89 -4.16 -6.33 -3.14
N ALA A 90 -3.91 -5.94 -1.89
CA ALA A 90 -2.66 -6.23 -1.21
C ALA A 90 -2.46 -7.74 -0.99
N LEU A 91 -3.53 -8.53 -0.84
CA LEU A 91 -3.41 -9.98 -0.64
C LEU A 91 -2.86 -10.73 -1.88
N PRO A 92 -3.48 -10.64 -3.08
CA PRO A 92 -2.91 -11.26 -4.28
C PRO A 92 -1.54 -10.67 -4.63
N SER A 93 -1.32 -9.38 -4.38
CA SER A 93 0.00 -8.75 -4.58
C SER A 93 1.06 -9.33 -3.65
N SER A 94 0.71 -9.64 -2.39
CA SER A 94 1.59 -10.30 -1.43
C SER A 94 1.91 -11.74 -1.83
N TRP A 95 0.93 -12.46 -2.39
CA TRP A 95 1.16 -13.78 -2.94
C TRP A 95 2.12 -13.76 -4.13
N ALA A 96 1.93 -12.83 -5.07
CA ALA A 96 2.85 -12.63 -6.20
C ALA A 96 4.26 -12.24 -5.73
N ALA A 97 4.36 -11.31 -4.78
CA ALA A 97 5.63 -10.86 -4.21
C ALA A 97 6.40 -12.02 -3.55
N THR A 98 5.75 -12.76 -2.66
CA THR A 98 6.39 -13.88 -1.94
C THR A 98 6.76 -15.03 -2.87
N THR A 99 5.95 -15.28 -3.91
CA THR A 99 6.28 -16.25 -4.97
C THR A 99 7.53 -15.81 -5.74
N SER A 100 7.61 -14.54 -6.14
CA SER A 100 8.77 -13.98 -6.86
C SER A 100 10.06 -14.01 -6.03
N ILE A 101 9.97 -13.59 -4.75
CA ILE A 101 11.08 -13.65 -3.79
C ILE A 101 11.57 -15.09 -3.61
N ARG A 102 10.65 -16.05 -3.45
CA ARG A 102 10.99 -17.47 -3.34
C ARG A 102 11.68 -17.99 -4.60
N ALA A 103 11.17 -17.65 -5.77
CA ALA A 103 11.76 -18.06 -7.05
C ALA A 103 13.16 -17.48 -7.26
N THR A 104 13.42 -16.27 -6.76
CA THR A 104 14.69 -15.56 -7.00
C THR A 104 15.77 -15.89 -5.96
N PHE A 105 15.40 -16.01 -4.68
CA PHE A 105 16.35 -16.17 -3.57
C PHE A 105 16.18 -17.46 -2.76
N GLY A 106 15.19 -18.31 -3.09
CA GLY A 106 14.84 -19.48 -2.29
C GLY A 106 14.20 -19.16 -0.93
N LEU A 107 13.96 -17.88 -0.63
CA LEU A 107 13.44 -17.43 0.66
C LEU A 107 11.94 -17.72 0.77
N THR A 108 11.57 -18.49 1.78
CA THR A 108 10.16 -18.80 2.04
C THR A 108 9.57 -17.73 2.96
N VAL A 109 8.87 -16.77 2.36
CA VAL A 109 8.13 -15.73 3.07
C VAL A 109 6.65 -16.09 3.05
N SER A 110 5.98 -16.05 4.21
CA SER A 110 4.54 -16.26 4.27
C SER A 110 3.81 -15.12 3.56
N PRO A 111 2.93 -15.40 2.57
CA PRO A 111 2.10 -14.38 1.94
C PRO A 111 1.27 -13.59 2.97
N TRP A 112 0.80 -14.26 4.02
CA TRP A 112 0.01 -13.63 5.08
C TRP A 112 0.82 -12.66 5.92
N LYS A 113 2.07 -13.02 6.26
CA LYS A 113 2.98 -12.11 6.97
C LYS A 113 3.33 -10.90 6.11
N PHE A 114 3.64 -11.12 4.83
CA PHE A 114 3.94 -10.02 3.90
C PHE A 114 2.74 -9.08 3.74
N PHE A 115 1.55 -9.65 3.57
CA PHE A 115 0.29 -8.91 3.52
C PHE A 115 0.07 -8.08 4.80
N ALA A 116 0.19 -8.72 5.96
CA ALA A 116 0.01 -8.06 7.25
C ALA A 116 0.97 -6.87 7.38
N ILE A 117 2.25 -7.03 7.02
CA ILE A 117 3.24 -5.94 7.05
C ILE A 117 2.82 -4.78 6.14
N MET A 118 2.27 -5.07 4.97
CA MET A 118 1.83 -4.04 4.02
C MET A 118 0.62 -3.26 4.51
N VAL A 119 -0.35 -3.91 5.18
CA VAL A 119 -1.67 -3.31 5.46
C VAL A 119 -1.97 -3.01 6.92
N SER A 120 -1.13 -3.45 7.87
CA SER A 120 -1.40 -3.15 9.28
C SER A 120 -0.85 -1.76 9.66
N PRO A 121 -1.61 -0.98 10.45
CA PRO A 121 -1.19 0.33 10.93
C PRO A 121 0.02 0.29 11.85
N PHE A 122 0.35 -0.89 12.36
CA PHE A 122 1.23 -1.03 13.50
C PHE A 122 2.18 -2.22 13.32
N PRO A 123 3.51 -1.98 13.40
CA PRO A 123 4.49 -3.02 13.12
C PRO A 123 4.63 -4.12 14.18
N TRP A 124 3.93 -4.02 15.31
CA TRP A 124 4.18 -4.85 16.50
C TRP A 124 3.43 -6.19 16.56
N TRP A 125 2.52 -6.48 15.65
CA TRP A 125 1.84 -7.79 15.58
C TRP A 125 2.61 -8.84 14.77
N TYR A 126 3.80 -8.51 14.24
CA TYR A 126 4.51 -9.36 13.28
C TYR A 126 5.48 -10.37 13.90
N PHE A 127 5.72 -10.29 15.23
CA PHE A 127 6.72 -11.10 15.95
C PHE A 127 6.18 -11.94 17.11
N THR A 128 4.87 -11.98 17.32
CA THR A 128 4.21 -12.88 18.28
C THR A 128 3.69 -14.13 17.61
#